data_AF-A0A1H0ILN6-F1
#
_entry.id   AF-A0A1H0ILN6-F1
#
_cell.length_a   1.000
_cell.length_b   1.000
_cell.length_c   1.000
_cell.angle_alpha   90.00
_cell.angle_beta   90.00
_cell.angle_gamma   90.00
#
_symmetry.space_group_name_H-M   'P 1'
#
loop_
_entity.id
_entity.type
_entity.pdbx_description
1 polymer ?
#
loop_
_entity_poly.entity_id
_entity_poly.type
_entity_poly.pdbx_seq_one_letter_code
_entity_poly.pdbx_strand_id
1 'polypeptide(L)'
;MKKLMLLFFSALLLVACTDNSNNDELKAYVSDFENSGFINNSNQIIVLSEEGIRISSHVQRGKSHRKSNIDKVLEKENIPLTQQFNKVYKDATIKTDGSKYYVTLDENIKLEFEKVGLRIIEDPEGVEYYTQEYSEEN
;
A
#
# COMPACT_ATOMS: atom_id res chain seq x y z
N MET A 1 -65.34 -23.27 -9.81
CA MET A 1 -64.01 -22.99 -10.41
C MET A 1 -63.09 -22.62 -9.26
N LYS A 2 -62.27 -23.56 -8.77
CA LYS A 2 -60.86 -23.78 -9.14
C LYS A 2 -59.93 -22.64 -8.68
N LYS A 3 -59.21 -22.93 -7.59
CA LYS A 3 -57.79 -22.63 -7.31
C LYS A 3 -57.33 -21.16 -7.32
N LEU A 4 -57.02 -20.66 -6.12
CA LEU A 4 -55.93 -19.71 -5.89
C LEU A 4 -55.30 -20.04 -4.53
N MET A 5 -54.90 -21.29 -4.29
CA MET A 5 -53.52 -21.77 -4.36
C MET A 5 -52.44 -20.72 -3.98
N LEU A 6 -51.95 -20.87 -2.75
CA LEU A 6 -50.57 -20.69 -2.27
C LEU A 6 -49.71 -19.59 -2.93
N LEU A 7 -49.41 -18.56 -2.14
CA LEU A 7 -48.07 -17.97 -2.02
C LEU A 7 -47.87 -17.79 -0.50
N PHE A 8 -47.55 -18.86 0.24
CA PHE A 8 -46.18 -19.27 0.55
C PHE A 8 -45.26 -18.08 0.80
N PHE A 9 -45.19 -17.68 2.07
CA PHE A 9 -43.95 -17.70 2.84
C PHE A 9 -42.66 -17.57 2.01
N SER A 10 -42.46 -16.42 1.37
CA SER A 10 -41.13 -15.89 1.08
C SER A 10 -40.65 -15.21 2.37
N ALA A 11 -40.14 -15.97 3.33
CA ALA A 11 -38.69 -16.12 3.51
C ALA A 11 -38.05 -14.71 3.55
N LEU A 12 -38.00 -14.02 4.69
CA LEU A 12 -37.19 -14.40 5.85
C LEU A 12 -35.78 -14.86 5.45
N LEU A 13 -35.10 -14.14 4.54
CA LEU A 13 -33.66 -14.25 4.28
C LEU A 13 -33.06 -12.91 3.79
N LEU A 14 -33.31 -11.81 4.51
CA LEU A 14 -32.44 -10.62 4.43
C LEU A 14 -31.44 -10.57 5.60
N VAL A 15 -30.97 -11.74 6.05
CA VAL A 15 -29.65 -11.85 6.70
C VAL A 15 -28.67 -12.23 5.59
N ALA A 16 -28.40 -11.28 4.71
CA ALA A 16 -27.32 -11.38 3.75
C ALA A 16 -26.21 -10.43 4.22
N CYS A 17 -25.10 -11.05 4.60
CA CYS A 17 -23.79 -10.46 4.83
C CYS A 17 -23.75 -9.38 5.93
N THR A 18 -23.86 -9.77 7.19
CA THR A 18 -22.84 -9.26 8.12
C THR A 18 -21.54 -9.88 7.64
N ASP A 19 -20.86 -9.19 6.73
CA ASP A 19 -19.48 -9.50 6.37
C ASP A 19 -18.66 -9.36 7.65
N ASN A 20 -18.58 -10.46 8.39
CA ASN A 20 -17.47 -10.83 9.24
C ASN A 20 -16.23 -11.13 8.37
N SER A 21 -16.06 -10.42 7.24
CA SER A 21 -14.83 -10.46 6.46
C SER A 21 -13.78 -9.68 7.23
N ASN A 22 -13.08 -10.41 8.11
CA ASN A 22 -11.70 -10.15 8.51
C ASN A 22 -11.28 -8.68 8.54
N ASN A 23 -11.79 -7.90 9.49
CA ASN A 23 -11.32 -6.52 9.70
C ASN A 23 -9.80 -6.45 10.03
N ASP A 24 -9.18 -7.60 10.35
CA ASP A 24 -7.73 -7.73 10.54
C ASP A 24 -6.92 -7.90 9.24
N GLU A 25 -7.52 -8.34 8.12
CA GLU A 25 -6.77 -8.70 6.90
C GLU A 25 -6.18 -7.47 6.20
N LEU A 26 -6.92 -6.36 6.23
CA LEU A 26 -6.49 -5.06 5.71
C LEU A 26 -5.91 -4.16 6.80
N LYS A 27 -5.69 -4.68 8.01
CA LYS A 27 -5.05 -3.89 9.07
C LYS A 27 -3.58 -3.67 8.74
N ALA A 28 -3.16 -2.41 8.89
CA ALA A 28 -1.82 -1.95 8.63
C ALA A 28 -0.89 -2.22 9.83
N TYR A 29 0.24 -2.86 9.55
CA TYR A 29 1.30 -3.11 10.54
C TYR A 29 2.62 -2.49 10.09
N VAL A 30 3.38 -1.90 11.00
CA VAL A 30 4.72 -1.35 10.69
C VAL A 30 5.63 -2.41 10.06
N SER A 31 5.53 -3.66 10.54
CA SER A 31 6.28 -4.81 10.02
C SER A 31 5.98 -5.14 8.56
N ASP A 32 4.89 -4.62 7.98
CA ASP A 32 4.59 -4.81 6.56
C ASP A 32 5.69 -4.19 5.67
N PHE A 33 6.42 -3.18 6.16
CA PHE A 33 7.54 -2.53 5.46
C PHE A 33 8.88 -3.25 5.60
N GLU A 34 8.99 -4.26 6.47
CA GLU A 34 10.22 -5.01 6.69
C GLU A 34 10.49 -6.01 5.54
N ASN A 35 11.62 -6.74 5.62
CA ASN A 35 12.03 -7.74 4.63
C ASN A 35 12.23 -7.16 3.23
N SER A 36 11.36 -7.51 2.27
CA SER A 36 11.42 -7.03 0.89
C SER A 36 10.86 -5.62 0.71
N GLY A 37 10.14 -5.09 1.72
CA GLY A 37 9.42 -3.84 1.63
C GLY A 37 8.44 -3.81 0.45
N PHE A 38 8.11 -2.61 -0.02
CA PHE A 38 7.17 -2.39 -1.11
C PHE A 38 7.86 -1.78 -2.31
N ILE A 39 7.56 -2.31 -3.50
CA ILE A 39 8.05 -1.82 -4.80
C ILE A 39 6.87 -1.52 -5.72
N ASN A 40 6.92 -0.44 -6.50
CA ASN A 40 5.94 -0.18 -7.55
C ASN A 40 6.46 -0.54 -8.95
N ASN A 41 5.56 -0.47 -9.94
CA ASN A 41 5.88 -0.72 -11.35
C ASN A 41 6.93 0.23 -11.95
N SER A 42 7.27 1.33 -11.26
CA SER A 42 8.35 2.24 -11.63
C SER A 42 9.70 1.90 -10.96
N ASN A 43 9.84 0.71 -10.37
CA ASN A 43 11.02 0.27 -9.62
C ASN A 43 11.41 1.25 -8.50
N GLN A 44 10.40 1.81 -7.83
CA GLN A 44 10.59 2.63 -6.65
C GLN A 44 10.27 1.80 -5.42
N ILE A 45 11.19 1.82 -4.46
CA ILE A 45 11.20 0.92 -3.30
C ILE A 45 11.13 1.76 -2.02
N ILE A 46 10.31 1.30 -1.08
CA ILE A 46 10.32 1.72 0.32
C ILE A 46 10.45 0.48 1.21
N VAL A 47 11.46 0.44 2.08
CA VAL A 47 11.72 -0.69 2.98
C VAL A 47 12.21 -0.20 4.34
N LEU A 48 11.75 -0.83 5.41
CA LEU A 48 12.20 -0.61 6.78
C LEU A 48 13.27 -1.65 7.14
N SER A 49 14.40 -1.18 7.67
CA SER A 49 15.45 -2.02 8.26
C SER A 49 15.91 -1.46 9.60
N GLU A 50 16.84 -2.15 10.27
CA GLU A 50 17.48 -1.66 11.50
C GLU A 50 18.16 -0.29 11.36
N GLU A 51 18.56 0.09 10.14
CA GLU A 51 19.20 1.38 9.86
C GLU A 51 18.20 2.52 9.69
N GLY A 52 16.90 2.22 9.56
CA GLY A 52 15.82 3.17 9.28
C GLY A 52 15.06 2.85 8.00
N ILE A 53 14.35 3.84 7.45
CA ILE A 53 13.56 3.67 6.22
C ILE A 53 14.42 4.01 5.01
N ARG A 54 14.59 3.05 4.10
CA ARG A 54 15.26 3.25 2.82
C ARG A 54 14.25 3.58 1.73
N ILE A 55 14.52 4.65 0.99
CA ILE A 55 13.86 4.98 -0.26
C ILE A 55 14.85 4.79 -1.40
N SER A 56 14.48 3.98 -2.39
CA SER A 56 15.29 3.75 -3.60
C SER A 56 14.44 3.94 -4.84
N SER A 57 15.04 4.48 -5.90
CA SER A 57 14.38 4.63 -7.19
C SER A 57 15.40 4.51 -8.32
N HIS A 58 15.13 3.60 -9.25
CA HIS A 58 15.81 3.54 -10.54
C HIS A 58 14.98 4.30 -11.56
N VAL A 59 15.37 5.54 -11.88
CA VAL A 59 14.55 6.36 -12.78
C VAL A 59 14.97 6.15 -14.23
N GLN A 60 14.21 5.34 -14.97
CA GLN A 60 14.05 5.46 -16.42
C GLN A 60 12.58 5.83 -16.66
N ARG A 61 12.28 7.12 -16.86
CA ARG A 61 10.90 7.55 -17.09
C ARG A 61 10.68 8.20 -18.44
N GLY A 62 9.61 7.74 -19.10
CA GLY A 62 8.92 8.49 -20.15
C GLY A 62 8.01 9.57 -19.55
N LYS A 63 7.59 10.54 -20.38
CA LYS A 63 6.84 11.75 -19.97
C LYS A 63 5.41 11.53 -19.43
N SER A 64 4.89 10.31 -19.42
CA SER A 64 3.45 10.01 -19.20
C SER A 64 3.17 9.12 -17.98
N HIS A 65 3.99 9.21 -16.94
CA HIS A 65 3.83 8.42 -15.72
C HIS A 65 3.07 9.22 -14.65
N ARG A 66 2.14 8.56 -13.93
CA ARG A 66 1.38 9.14 -12.80
C ARG A 66 2.30 9.31 -11.60
N LYS A 67 2.50 10.54 -11.12
CA LYS A 67 3.40 10.83 -9.99
C LYS A 67 3.02 10.03 -8.75
N SER A 68 4.01 9.40 -8.13
CA SER A 68 3.87 8.61 -6.90
C SER A 68 4.31 9.40 -5.66
N ASN A 69 4.04 8.87 -4.48
CA ASN A 69 4.57 9.43 -3.22
C ASN A 69 6.10 9.42 -3.16
N ILE A 70 6.77 8.43 -3.77
CA ILE A 70 8.23 8.43 -3.83
C ILE A 70 8.75 9.55 -4.74
N ASP A 71 7.97 10.01 -5.73
CA ASP A 71 8.35 11.18 -6.54
C ASP A 71 8.38 12.46 -5.73
N LYS A 72 7.46 12.60 -4.77
CA LYS A 72 7.44 13.73 -3.84
C LYS A 72 8.72 13.75 -3.01
N VAL A 73 9.27 12.59 -2.64
CA VAL A 73 10.57 12.47 -1.98
C VAL A 73 11.69 12.99 -2.90
N LEU A 74 11.76 12.50 -4.15
CA LEU A 74 12.79 12.93 -5.11
C LEU A 74 12.74 14.44 -5.37
N GLU A 75 11.55 15.01 -5.52
CA GLU A 75 11.35 16.45 -5.70
C GLU A 75 11.86 17.24 -4.48
N LYS A 76 11.58 16.78 -3.26
CA LYS A 76 12.04 17.43 -2.02
C LYS A 76 13.55 17.34 -1.84
N GLU A 77 14.15 16.25 -2.28
CA GLU A 77 15.61 16.04 -2.27
C GLU A 77 16.32 16.74 -3.45
N ASN A 78 15.58 17.43 -4.33
CA ASN A 78 16.08 18.07 -5.55
C ASN A 78 16.81 17.09 -6.49
N ILE A 79 16.36 15.84 -6.54
CA ILE A 79 16.96 14.79 -7.36
C ILE A 79 16.32 14.80 -8.76
N PRO A 80 17.11 14.98 -9.83
CA PRO A 80 16.59 14.90 -11.19
C PRO A 80 16.02 13.51 -11.49
N LEU A 81 14.94 13.45 -12.27
CA LEU A 81 14.28 12.21 -12.72
C LEU A 81 15.13 11.35 -13.69
N THR A 82 16.42 11.63 -13.82
CA THR A 82 17.37 10.85 -14.63
C THR A 82 18.45 10.20 -13.79
N GLN A 83 18.43 10.43 -12.48
CA GLN A 83 19.46 9.97 -11.56
C GLN A 83 18.91 8.85 -10.68
N GLN A 84 19.73 7.83 -10.43
CA GLN A 84 19.43 6.84 -9.43
C GLN A 84 19.40 7.50 -8.05
N PHE A 85 18.40 7.14 -7.25
CA PHE A 85 18.27 7.61 -5.88
C PHE A 85 18.29 6.42 -4.93
N ASN A 86 19.05 6.54 -3.84
CA ASN A 86 19.05 5.58 -2.74
C ASN A 86 19.47 6.32 -1.47
N LYS A 87 18.55 6.43 -0.50
CA LYS A 87 18.81 7.13 0.78
C LYS A 87 18.15 6.38 1.92
N VAL A 88 18.84 6.30 3.04
CA VAL A 88 18.31 5.79 4.32
C VAL A 88 18.02 6.98 5.23
N TYR A 89 16.79 7.04 5.72
CA TYR A 89 16.32 8.02 6.69
C TYR A 89 16.32 7.35 8.08
N LYS A 90 17.35 7.63 8.88
CA LYS A 90 17.63 6.92 10.13
C LYS A 90 16.59 7.19 11.23
N ASP A 91 16.11 8.42 11.29
CA ASP A 91 15.14 8.87 12.30
C ASP A 91 13.69 8.81 11.78
N ALA A 92 13.47 8.10 10.66
CA ALA A 92 12.15 7.98 10.06
C ALA A 92 11.23 7.09 10.89
N THR A 93 9.93 7.39 10.85
CA THR A 93 8.92 6.67 11.62
C THR A 93 7.74 6.26 10.75
N ILE A 94 7.13 5.13 11.10
CA ILE A 94 5.87 4.65 10.52
C ILE A 94 4.85 4.56 11.65
N LYS A 95 3.69 5.17 11.45
CA LYS A 95 2.51 5.00 12.31
C LYS A 95 1.40 4.37 11.49
N THR A 96 0.56 3.57 12.14
CA THR A 96 -0.60 2.94 11.49
C THR A 96 -1.90 3.29 12.19
N ASP A 97 -2.98 3.39 11.42
CA ASP A 97 -4.35 3.56 11.90
C ASP A 97 -5.33 2.87 10.95
N GLY A 98 -5.98 1.80 11.41
CA GLY A 98 -6.81 0.94 10.54
C GLY A 98 -6.01 0.35 9.39
N SER A 99 -6.40 0.67 8.15
CA SER A 99 -5.69 0.29 6.91
C SER A 99 -4.58 1.26 6.51
N LYS A 100 -4.39 2.38 7.23
CA LYS A 100 -3.52 3.46 6.79
C LYS A 100 -2.14 3.40 7.41
N TYR A 101 -1.15 3.84 6.63
CA TYR A 101 0.22 4.07 7.04
C TYR A 101 0.56 5.55 6.89
N TYR A 102 1.20 6.09 7.91
CA TYR A 102 1.73 7.46 7.95
C TYR A 102 3.23 7.37 8.14
N VAL A 103 3.98 7.60 7.05
CA VAL A 103 5.44 7.53 7.04
C VAL A 103 6.01 8.95 7.13
N THR A 104 6.84 9.21 8.14
CA THR A 104 7.57 10.47 8.28
C THR A 104 9.04 10.18 8.07
N LEU A 105 9.62 10.62 6.95
CA LEU A 105 11.04 10.39 6.62
C LEU A 105 11.95 11.43 7.29
N ASP A 106 11.49 12.68 7.33
CA ASP A 106 12.08 13.78 8.08
C ASP A 106 10.98 14.82 8.41
N GLU A 107 11.35 15.99 8.95
CA GLU A 107 10.39 17.05 9.32
C GLU A 107 9.55 17.57 8.13
N ASN A 108 10.03 17.43 6.90
CA ASN A 108 9.49 18.02 5.68
C ASN A 108 8.90 17.00 4.69
N ILE A 109 9.18 15.70 4.88
CA ILE A 109 8.78 14.63 3.98
C ILE A 109 7.89 13.64 4.73
N LYS A 110 6.59 13.70 4.40
CA LYS A 110 5.55 12.80 4.91
C LYS A 110 4.85 12.11 3.76
N LEU A 111 4.69 10.80 3.88
CA LEU A 111 4.02 9.94 2.90
C LEU A 111 2.86 9.24 3.59
N GLU A 112 1.81 8.99 2.82
CA GLU A 112 0.64 8.26 3.27
C GLU A 112 0.42 7.08 2.34
N PHE A 113 -0.01 5.96 2.89
CA PHE A 113 -0.40 4.79 2.11
C PHE A 113 -1.61 4.14 2.75
N GLU A 114 -2.38 3.40 1.95
CA GLU A 114 -3.48 2.57 2.42
C GLU A 114 -3.23 1.11 2.01
N LYS A 115 -3.42 0.18 2.95
CA LYS A 115 -3.40 -1.26 2.70
C LYS A 115 -4.68 -1.64 1.97
N VAL A 116 -4.54 -1.95 0.69
CA VAL A 116 -5.66 -2.34 -0.19
C VAL A 116 -5.66 -3.84 -0.48
N GLY A 117 -4.61 -4.56 -0.05
CA GLY A 117 -4.53 -6.01 -0.07
C GLY A 117 -3.44 -6.53 0.84
N LEU A 118 -3.39 -7.85 1.06
CA LEU A 118 -2.41 -8.50 1.93
C LEU A 118 -0.96 -8.10 1.67
N ARG A 119 -0.62 -7.86 0.39
CA ARG A 119 0.72 -7.54 -0.08
C ARG A 119 0.75 -6.28 -0.93
N ILE A 120 -0.30 -5.46 -0.86
CA ILE A 120 -0.50 -4.30 -1.73
C ILE A 120 -0.86 -3.09 -0.89
N ILE A 121 -0.10 -2.01 -1.08
CA ILE A 121 -0.43 -0.68 -0.56
C ILE A 121 -0.61 0.30 -1.71
N GLU A 122 -1.45 1.29 -1.53
CA GLU A 122 -1.72 2.33 -2.51
C GLU A 122 -1.41 3.71 -1.92
N ASP A 123 -0.83 4.61 -2.71
CA ASP A 123 -0.67 6.02 -2.32
C ASP A 123 -1.91 6.87 -2.68
N PRO A 124 -2.03 8.13 -2.17
CA PRO A 124 -3.18 8.98 -2.47
C PRO A 124 -3.37 9.35 -3.95
N GLU A 125 -2.36 9.12 -4.79
CA GLU A 125 -2.45 9.37 -6.24
C GLU A 125 -2.98 8.13 -6.98
N GLY A 126 -3.18 7.02 -6.28
CA GLY A 126 -3.60 5.73 -6.84
C GLY A 126 -2.44 4.97 -7.49
N VAL A 127 -1.22 5.10 -6.95
CA VAL A 127 -0.08 4.26 -7.33
C VAL A 127 0.05 3.11 -6.35
N GLU A 128 -0.04 1.90 -6.87
CA GLU A 128 0.12 0.67 -6.10
C GLU A 128 1.58 0.27 -5.94
N TYR A 129 1.88 -0.29 -4.78
CA TYR A 129 3.15 -0.90 -4.43
C TYR A 129 2.88 -2.29 -3.87
N TYR A 130 3.74 -3.24 -4.22
CA TYR A 130 3.59 -4.65 -3.89
C TYR A 130 4.86 -5.17 -3.23
N THR A 131 4.72 -6.15 -2.34
CA THR A 131 5.88 -6.91 -1.83
C THR A 131 6.16 -8.09 -2.76
N GLN A 132 7.43 -8.42 -3.01
CA GLN A 132 7.76 -9.62 -3.78
C GLN A 132 7.41 -10.87 -2.98
N GLU A 133 6.70 -11.83 -3.58
CA GLU A 133 6.55 -13.18 -3.01
C GLU A 133 7.95 -13.79 -2.81
N TYR A 134 8.17 -14.38 -1.64
CA TYR A 134 9.30 -15.28 -1.49
C TYR A 134 9.03 -16.47 -2.42
N SER A 135 9.86 -16.66 -3.45
CA SER A 135 10.00 -18.01 -3.99
C SER A 135 10.63 -18.84 -2.87
N GLU A 136 9.89 -19.79 -2.31
CA GLU A 136 10.53 -20.83 -1.49
C GLU A 136 11.67 -21.41 -2.35
N GLU A 137 12.91 -21.29 -1.87
CA GLU A 137 14.07 -21.87 -2.54
C GLU A 137 13.81 -23.38 -2.69
N ASN A 138 13.80 -23.87 -3.95
CA ASN A 138 13.76 -25.30 -4.27
C ASN A 138 15.13 -25.95 -4.04
#